data_AF-V4J7H5-F1
#
_entry.id   AF-V4J7H5-F1
#
_cell.length_a   1.000
_cell.length_b   1.000
_cell.length_c   1.000
_cell.angle_alpha   90.00
_cell.angle_beta   90.00
_cell.angle_gamma   90.00
#
_symmetry.space_group_name_H-M   'P 1'
#
loop_
_entity.id
_entity.type
_entity.pdbx_description
1 polymer ?
#
loop_
_entity_poly.entity_id
_entity_poly.type
_entity_poly.pdbx_seq_one_letter_code
_entity_poly.pdbx_strand_id
1 'polypeptide(L)'
;RFRDLDPLDALSDVLAGSSTAMPDLVPILTLEASTIRAWSKLLAGHAGATLPAVRFEPDTAFLEPTQVPSLRAPDTQEIERRLQRFFSDASPQARTLSGLVAAVPLTLDVMRLVQQTHLPESGQLHLAELLISGLLRREPVLDRSDGEPFFDFHPGVRRALLDLPTTVDSLVVLRQVSARLGTRFGHALDFAALLELPGSARARQAVSDLSVAINDLNTRHFAGIAAEVLARLGGRYARIAAELAVAASTGDFAALSAAVDSEPSSRASGDTQALDAEPRGPTPFRDRFADDSPGPEMVWLPGGLFTMGSPEGVGEDREHPAHRVQLSHYAVGRFPVTVGEFRRFIEATGYVTEAEQGDGAWVWNRGDPGNKEDASWRN
;
A
#
# COMPACT_ATOMS: atom_id res chain seq x y z
N ARG A 1 3.89 31.92 -10.02
CA ARG A 1 5.19 32.48 -9.55
C ARG A 1 5.06 32.71 -8.06
N PHE A 2 5.74 31.91 -7.22
CA PHE A 2 5.82 32.19 -5.79
C PHE A 2 6.63 33.49 -5.63
N ARG A 3 6.02 34.53 -5.06
CA ARG A 3 6.72 35.74 -4.64
C ARG A 3 6.85 35.65 -3.12
N ASP A 4 8.06 35.91 -2.62
CA ASP A 4 8.28 36.23 -1.21
C ASP A 4 7.62 37.57 -0.93
N LEU A 5 6.37 37.53 -0.46
CA LEU A 5 5.69 38.68 0.10
C LEU A 5 5.75 38.55 1.62
N ASP A 6 6.15 39.63 2.29
CA ASP A 6 6.14 39.70 3.74
C ASP A 6 4.69 39.55 4.24
N PRO A 7 4.32 38.45 4.92
CA PRO A 7 2.95 38.18 5.31
C PRO A 7 2.40 39.19 6.33
N LEU A 8 3.28 39.96 6.98
CA LEU A 8 2.92 40.87 8.06
C LEU A 8 2.23 42.15 7.59
N ASP A 9 2.60 42.69 6.42
CA ASP A 9 1.95 43.88 5.86
C ASP A 9 0.49 43.62 5.46
N ALA A 10 0.17 42.40 5.03
CA ALA A 10 -1.19 42.02 4.65
C ALA A 10 -2.11 41.71 5.85
N LEU A 11 -1.52 41.33 6.99
CA LEU A 11 -2.25 40.98 8.22
C LEU A 11 -2.43 42.17 9.18
N SER A 12 -1.54 43.17 9.13
CA SER A 12 -1.64 44.36 9.99
C SER A 12 -2.91 45.17 9.72
N ASP A 13 -3.30 45.33 8.45
CA ASP A 13 -4.46 46.13 8.04
C ASP A 13 -5.81 45.48 8.42
N VAL A 14 -5.84 44.15 8.53
CA VAL A 14 -7.01 43.37 8.94
C VAL A 14 -7.16 43.38 10.47
N LEU A 15 -6.05 43.27 11.20
CA LEU A 15 -6.04 43.33 12.67
C LEU A 15 -6.25 44.77 13.20
N ALA A 16 -5.95 45.80 12.39
CA ALA A 16 -6.22 47.21 12.70
C ALA A 16 -7.69 47.63 12.45
N GLY A 17 -8.54 46.75 11.93
CA GLY A 17 -9.98 46.98 11.80
C GLY A 17 -10.40 47.97 10.70
N SER A 18 -9.49 48.33 9.78
CA SER A 18 -9.71 49.34 8.74
C SER A 18 -10.12 48.80 7.37
N SER A 19 -10.28 47.48 7.20
CA SER A 19 -10.76 46.88 5.96
C SER A 19 -11.76 45.73 6.23
N THR A 20 -12.92 45.77 5.58
CA THR A 20 -13.93 44.70 5.56
C THR A 20 -13.66 43.64 4.48
N ALA A 21 -12.61 43.81 3.69
CA ALA A 21 -12.19 42.79 2.74
C ALA A 21 -11.32 41.76 3.46
N MET A 22 -11.82 40.54 3.60
CA MET A 22 -10.99 39.37 3.94
C MET A 22 -9.76 39.37 3.03
N PRO A 23 -8.54 39.22 3.55
CA PRO A 23 -7.36 39.21 2.69
C PRO A 23 -7.49 38.08 1.68
N ASP A 24 -7.10 38.34 0.43
CA ASP A 24 -7.01 37.37 -0.67
C ASP A 24 -6.04 36.20 -0.38
N LEU A 25 -5.49 36.11 0.84
CA LEU A 25 -4.52 35.13 1.30
C LEU A 25 -5.16 34.18 2.31
N VAL A 26 -5.40 32.95 1.90
CA VAL A 26 -5.88 31.87 2.76
C VAL A 26 -4.67 31.09 3.30
N PRO A 27 -4.43 31.10 4.62
CA PRO A 27 -3.32 30.36 5.22
C PRO A 27 -3.51 28.84 5.05
N ILE A 28 -2.45 28.14 4.65
CA ILE A 28 -2.44 26.67 4.58
C ILE A 28 -2.11 26.15 5.98
N LEU A 29 -3.14 25.69 6.69
CA LEU A 29 -3.00 25.12 8.03
C LEU A 29 -3.06 23.59 7.98
N THR A 30 -2.04 22.94 8.50
CA THR A 30 -2.04 21.51 8.82
C THR A 30 -2.16 21.35 10.34
N LEU A 31 -2.71 20.22 10.80
CA LEU A 31 -2.86 19.93 12.24
C LEU A 31 -1.52 19.55 12.92
N GLU A 32 -0.40 19.81 12.28
CA GLU A 32 0.93 19.53 12.81
C GLU A 32 1.34 20.57 13.85
N ALA A 33 2.05 20.13 14.89
CA ALA A 33 2.46 20.98 16.01
C ALA A 33 3.35 22.15 15.55
N SER A 34 4.15 21.97 14.49
CA SER A 34 4.98 23.01 13.87
C SER A 34 4.11 24.11 13.25
N THR A 35 3.08 23.72 12.48
CA THR A 35 2.16 24.61 11.78
C THR A 35 1.24 25.37 12.74
N ILE A 36 0.69 24.68 13.74
CA ILE A 36 -0.11 25.30 14.80
C ILE A 36 0.74 26.29 15.61
N ARG A 37 2.02 25.97 15.87
CA ARG A 37 2.97 26.88 16.55
C ARG A 37 3.32 28.09 15.70
N ALA A 38 3.52 27.91 14.39
CA ALA A 38 3.77 29.03 13.48
C ALA A 38 2.55 29.96 13.41
N TRP A 39 1.35 29.38 13.32
CA TRP A 39 0.09 30.11 13.32
C TRP A 39 -0.16 30.84 14.65
N SER A 40 0.10 30.20 15.80
CA SER A 40 -0.07 30.85 17.10
C SER A 40 0.92 32.00 17.33
N LYS A 41 2.17 31.87 16.84
CA LYS A 41 3.16 32.96 16.85
C LYS A 41 2.73 34.12 15.96
N LEU A 42 2.20 33.85 14.77
CA LEU A 42 1.64 34.87 13.88
C LEU A 42 0.49 35.63 14.55
N LEU A 43 -0.48 34.92 15.14
CA LEU A 43 -1.60 35.53 15.86
C LEU A 43 -1.16 36.33 17.10
N ALA A 44 -0.08 35.91 17.76
CA ALA A 44 0.48 36.59 18.92
C ALA A 44 1.42 37.77 18.54
N GLY A 45 1.54 38.12 17.25
CA GLY A 45 2.36 39.24 16.78
C GLY A 45 3.87 39.03 16.92
N HIS A 46 4.32 37.77 16.94
CA HIS A 46 5.74 37.45 17.06
C HIS A 46 6.45 37.65 15.71
N ALA A 47 7.45 38.54 15.69
CA ALA A 47 8.25 38.79 14.49
C ALA A 47 9.00 37.53 14.04
N GLY A 48 9.03 37.27 12.72
CA GLY A 48 9.75 36.15 12.11
C GLY A 48 8.99 34.83 12.01
N ALA A 49 7.72 34.78 12.40
CA ALA A 49 6.86 33.62 12.11
C ALA A 49 6.32 33.73 10.68
N THR A 50 6.56 32.69 9.86
CA THR A 50 6.06 32.60 8.48
C THR A 50 5.17 31.38 8.34
N LEU A 51 4.14 31.50 7.51
CA LEU A 51 3.21 30.42 7.21
C LEU A 51 2.90 30.44 5.71
N PRO A 52 2.93 29.28 5.02
CA PRO A 52 2.47 29.19 3.64
C PRO A 52 1.00 29.63 3.52
N ALA A 53 0.67 30.38 2.48
CA ALA A 53 -0.68 30.83 2.19
C ALA A 53 -0.94 30.78 0.67
N VAL A 54 -2.19 30.55 0.29
CA VAL A 54 -2.64 30.64 -1.10
C VAL A 54 -3.25 32.02 -1.31
N ARG A 55 -2.76 32.73 -2.32
CA ARG A 55 -3.40 33.96 -2.78
C ARG A 55 -4.43 33.63 -3.87
N PHE A 56 -5.70 33.95 -3.64
CA PHE A 56 -6.75 33.84 -4.64
C PHE A 56 -6.76 35.10 -5.50
N GLU A 57 -6.68 34.94 -6.83
CA GLU A 57 -6.98 36.03 -7.77
C GLU A 57 -8.45 35.90 -8.17
N PRO A 58 -9.26 36.96 -8.05
CA PRO A 58 -10.72 36.89 -8.26
C PRO A 58 -11.14 36.52 -9.69
N ASP A 59 -10.18 36.41 -10.62
CA ASP A 59 -10.42 36.18 -12.05
C ASP A 59 -10.00 34.76 -12.52
N THR A 60 -9.73 33.83 -11.61
CA THR A 60 -9.66 32.41 -11.99
C THR A 60 -11.08 31.93 -12.27
N ALA A 61 -11.56 32.19 -13.49
CA ALA A 61 -12.60 31.37 -14.11
C ALA A 61 -12.32 29.93 -13.71
N PHE A 62 -13.29 29.28 -13.06
CA PHE A 62 -13.21 27.86 -12.76
C PHE A 62 -12.68 27.18 -14.02
N LEU A 63 -11.44 26.68 -13.96
CA LEU A 63 -10.92 25.86 -15.04
C LEU A 63 -11.89 24.70 -15.10
N GLU A 64 -12.81 24.73 -16.06
CA GLU A 64 -13.65 23.58 -16.32
C GLU A 64 -12.71 22.40 -16.42
N PRO A 65 -12.96 21.30 -15.67
CA PRO A 65 -12.05 20.19 -15.62
C PRO A 65 -11.74 19.78 -17.05
N THR A 66 -10.50 20.08 -17.45
CA THR A 66 -10.01 19.89 -18.83
C THR A 66 -10.47 18.53 -19.29
N GLN A 67 -11.20 18.51 -20.42
CA GLN A 67 -11.85 17.32 -20.97
C GLN A 67 -11.02 16.06 -20.72
N VAL A 68 -11.58 15.16 -19.92
CA VAL A 68 -11.01 13.85 -19.65
C VAL A 68 -10.74 13.18 -21.00
N PRO A 69 -9.47 12.89 -21.37
CA PRO A 69 -9.20 12.17 -22.60
C PRO A 69 -9.94 10.84 -22.56
N SER A 70 -10.74 10.61 -23.60
CA SER A 70 -11.62 9.46 -23.77
C SER A 70 -10.92 8.12 -23.51
N LEU A 71 -11.55 7.31 -22.65
CA LEU A 71 -11.72 5.84 -22.60
C LEU A 71 -10.87 4.95 -23.54
N ARG A 72 -9.56 5.19 -23.66
CA ARG A 72 -8.62 4.16 -24.09
C ARG A 72 -7.99 3.58 -22.85
N ALA A 73 -7.90 2.26 -22.78
CA ALA A 73 -7.01 1.62 -21.83
C ALA A 73 -5.61 2.25 -22.03
N PRO A 74 -5.03 2.88 -21.01
CA PRO A 74 -3.72 3.51 -21.14
C PRO A 74 -2.71 2.46 -21.57
N ASP A 75 -1.79 2.86 -22.44
CA ASP A 75 -0.68 2.00 -22.81
C ASP A 75 0.21 1.74 -21.58
N THR A 76 0.92 0.60 -21.59
CA THR A 76 1.83 0.21 -20.50
C THR A 76 2.88 1.29 -20.23
N GLN A 77 3.32 2.02 -21.26
CA GLN A 77 4.31 3.10 -21.15
C GLN A 77 3.81 4.31 -20.36
N GLU A 78 2.54 4.68 -20.48
CA GLU A 78 1.93 5.79 -19.74
C GLU A 78 1.77 5.44 -18.26
N ILE A 79 1.44 4.19 -17.94
CA ILE A 79 1.39 3.68 -16.56
C ILE A 79 2.79 3.75 -15.94
N GLU A 80 3.80 3.21 -16.62
CA GLU A 80 5.19 3.23 -16.17
C GLU A 80 5.70 4.66 -15.97
N ARG A 81 5.41 5.56 -16.92
CA ARG A 81 5.82 6.96 -16.84
C ARG A 81 5.22 7.68 -15.64
N ARG A 82 3.94 7.43 -15.32
CA ARG A 82 3.28 7.99 -14.13
C ARG A 82 3.91 7.49 -12.85
N LEU A 83 4.14 6.18 -12.76
CA LEU A 83 4.80 5.58 -11.61
C LEU A 83 6.23 6.07 -11.44
N GLN A 84 7.02 6.14 -12.52
CA GLN A 84 8.40 6.65 -12.49
C GLN A 84 8.46 8.10 -12.02
N ARG A 85 7.58 8.98 -12.51
CA ARG A 85 7.51 10.37 -12.04
C ARG A 85 7.21 10.43 -10.54
N PHE A 86 6.19 9.70 -10.10
CA PHE A 86 5.84 9.64 -8.70
C PHE A 86 6.99 9.10 -7.83
N PHE A 87 7.58 7.96 -8.19
CA PHE A 87 8.69 7.36 -7.42
C PHE A 87 9.98 8.17 -7.48
N SER A 88 10.14 9.10 -8.42
CA SER A 88 11.29 10.01 -8.44
C SER A 88 11.12 11.14 -7.43
N ASP A 89 9.93 11.72 -7.34
CA ASP A 89 9.69 12.96 -6.59
C ASP A 89 9.08 12.72 -5.19
N ALA A 90 8.35 11.62 -5.00
CA ALA A 90 7.63 11.35 -3.76
C ALA A 90 8.55 10.96 -2.61
N SER A 91 8.18 11.36 -1.40
CA SER A 91 8.81 10.90 -0.17
C SER A 91 8.69 9.38 0.03
N PRO A 92 9.60 8.73 0.77
CA PRO A 92 9.52 7.29 1.08
C PRO A 92 8.18 6.89 1.70
N GLN A 93 7.62 7.74 2.56
CA GLN A 93 6.33 7.52 3.22
C GLN A 93 5.18 7.59 2.21
N ALA A 94 5.18 8.56 1.28
CA ALA A 94 4.17 8.64 0.23
C ALA A 94 4.24 7.43 -0.72
N ARG A 95 5.44 6.94 -1.03
CA ARG A 95 5.65 5.72 -1.83
C ARG A 95 5.04 4.49 -1.15
N THR A 96 5.34 4.28 0.13
CA THR A 96 4.75 3.19 0.91
C THR A 96 3.23 3.32 1.01
N LEU A 97 2.73 4.54 1.28
CA LEU A 97 1.30 4.83 1.34
C LEU A 97 0.59 4.50 0.03
N SER A 98 1.20 4.79 -1.12
CA SER A 98 0.61 4.48 -2.44
C SER A 98 0.33 2.99 -2.63
N GLY A 99 1.23 2.12 -2.17
CA GLY A 99 1.05 0.67 -2.21
C GLY A 99 -0.04 0.20 -1.23
N LEU A 100 -0.06 0.77 -0.02
CA LEU A 100 -1.06 0.46 0.99
C LEU A 100 -2.47 0.83 0.52
N VAL A 101 -2.64 2.03 -0.02
CA VAL A 101 -3.96 2.50 -0.43
C VAL A 101 -4.45 1.85 -1.74
N ALA A 102 -3.55 1.23 -2.52
CA ALA A 102 -3.91 0.48 -3.72
C ALA A 102 -4.85 -0.70 -3.42
N ALA A 103 -4.84 -1.22 -2.19
CA ALA A 103 -5.69 -2.33 -1.75
C ALA A 103 -7.07 -1.91 -1.22
N VAL A 104 -7.40 -0.61 -1.21
CA VAL A 104 -8.63 -0.08 -0.59
C VAL A 104 -9.32 0.97 -1.46
N PRO A 105 -10.61 1.29 -1.22
CA PRO A 105 -11.24 2.44 -1.84
C PRO A 105 -10.58 3.74 -1.40
N LEU A 106 -10.48 4.70 -2.33
CA LEU A 106 -9.76 5.94 -2.10
C LEU A 106 -10.74 7.07 -1.73
N THR A 107 -11.44 6.90 -0.63
CA THR A 107 -12.03 8.07 0.06
C THR A 107 -10.99 8.68 0.99
N LEU A 108 -11.09 9.98 1.28
CA LEU A 108 -10.15 10.64 2.19
C LEU A 108 -10.12 9.96 3.56
N ASP A 109 -11.28 9.55 4.06
CA ASP A 109 -11.40 8.87 5.33
C ASP A 109 -10.75 7.49 5.34
N VAL A 110 -10.92 6.70 4.28
CA VAL A 110 -10.26 5.38 4.16
C VAL A 110 -8.74 5.56 4.05
N MET A 111 -8.27 6.50 3.22
CA MET A 111 -6.84 6.76 3.06
C MET A 111 -6.19 7.21 4.38
N ARG A 112 -6.85 8.10 5.13
CA ARG A 112 -6.41 8.53 6.47
C ARG A 112 -6.41 7.38 7.47
N LEU A 113 -7.41 6.50 7.40
CA LEU A 113 -7.47 5.32 8.25
C LEU A 113 -6.29 4.37 7.98
N VAL A 114 -6.01 4.08 6.72
CA VAL A 114 -4.87 3.25 6.30
C VAL A 114 -3.56 3.88 6.77
N GLN A 115 -3.40 5.18 6.53
CA GLN A 115 -2.26 5.96 6.97
C GLN A 115 -2.00 5.81 8.48
N GLN A 116 -3.02 6.11 9.30
CA GLN A 116 -2.90 6.08 10.76
C GLN A 116 -2.65 4.67 11.32
N THR A 117 -3.06 3.64 10.60
CA THR A 117 -2.97 2.25 11.07
C THR A 117 -1.67 1.59 10.66
N HIS A 118 -1.21 1.81 9.42
CA HIS A 118 -0.07 1.09 8.83
C HIS A 118 1.18 1.94 8.68
N LEU A 119 1.05 3.27 8.76
CA LEU A 119 2.18 4.17 8.61
C LEU A 119 2.04 5.36 9.59
N PRO A 120 2.03 5.11 10.91
CA PRO A 120 1.77 6.15 11.92
C PRO A 120 2.82 7.27 11.94
N GLU A 121 4.01 7.00 11.42
CA GLU A 121 5.08 7.99 11.25
C GLU A 121 4.81 8.97 10.09
N SER A 122 3.82 8.70 9.24
CA SER A 122 3.44 9.59 8.14
C SER A 122 2.39 10.61 8.58
N GLY A 123 2.62 11.89 8.25
CA GLY A 123 1.67 13.00 8.42
C GLY A 123 0.80 13.29 7.19
N GLN A 124 -0.14 14.23 7.34
CA GLN A 124 -1.08 14.63 6.28
C GLN A 124 -0.39 15.11 4.99
N LEU A 125 0.84 15.62 5.10
CA LEU A 125 1.66 16.03 3.97
C LEU A 125 1.91 14.88 2.96
N HIS A 126 2.21 13.68 3.46
CA HIS A 126 2.46 12.52 2.58
C HIS A 126 1.19 12.04 1.86
N LEU A 127 0.03 12.18 2.50
CA LEU A 127 -1.25 11.94 1.85
C LEU A 127 -1.52 13.01 0.79
N ALA A 128 -1.18 14.28 1.07
CA ALA A 128 -1.29 15.36 0.09
C ALA A 128 -0.37 15.13 -1.11
N GLU A 129 0.88 14.67 -0.91
CA GLU A 129 1.80 14.26 -1.97
C GLU A 129 1.17 13.21 -2.90
N LEU A 130 0.52 12.19 -2.32
CA LEU A 130 -0.19 11.18 -3.10
C LEU A 130 -1.36 11.78 -3.89
N LEU A 131 -2.15 12.67 -3.29
CA LEU A 131 -3.29 13.31 -3.94
C LEU A 131 -2.87 14.22 -5.11
N ILE A 132 -1.72 14.90 -5.00
CA ILE A 132 -1.20 15.81 -6.03
C ILE A 132 -0.25 15.11 -7.03
N SER A 133 0.12 13.86 -6.78
CA SER A 133 1.08 13.08 -7.59
C SER A 133 0.69 12.87 -9.06
N GLY A 134 -0.60 13.02 -9.39
CA GLY A 134 -1.14 12.63 -10.69
C GLY A 134 -1.32 11.11 -10.87
N LEU A 135 -1.14 10.32 -9.81
CA LEU A 135 -1.54 8.90 -9.78
C LEU A 135 -3.06 8.75 -9.62
N LEU A 136 -3.68 9.68 -8.91
CA LEU A 136 -5.10 9.68 -8.57
C LEU A 136 -5.90 10.61 -9.48
N ARG A 137 -7.10 10.18 -9.84
CA ARG A 137 -8.14 10.99 -10.46
C ARG A 137 -9.31 11.13 -9.51
N ARG A 138 -9.98 12.28 -9.53
CA ARG A 138 -11.25 12.47 -8.85
C ARG A 138 -12.37 11.94 -9.73
N GLU A 139 -13.20 11.05 -9.22
CA GLU A 139 -14.39 10.58 -9.94
C GLU A 139 -15.48 11.67 -9.89
N PRO A 140 -16.20 11.90 -11.00
CA PRO A 140 -17.29 12.87 -11.03
C PRO A 140 -18.42 12.44 -10.09
N VAL A 141 -18.99 13.42 -9.38
CA VAL A 141 -20.08 13.21 -8.42
C VAL A 141 -21.37 12.97 -9.20
N LEU A 142 -21.63 11.72 -9.59
CA LEU A 142 -22.93 11.29 -10.11
C LEU A 142 -23.75 10.75 -8.93
N ASP A 143 -24.87 11.40 -8.61
CA ASP A 143 -25.86 10.98 -7.60
C ASP A 143 -25.30 10.52 -6.24
N ARG A 144 -24.58 11.40 -5.53
CA ARG A 144 -24.15 11.14 -4.15
C ARG A 144 -24.82 12.12 -3.19
N SER A 145 -25.59 11.59 -2.24
CA SER A 145 -26.23 12.37 -1.17
C SER A 145 -25.24 13.03 -0.20
N ASP A 146 -23.97 12.60 -0.19
CA ASP A 146 -23.02 12.89 0.89
C ASP A 146 -21.91 13.87 0.51
N GLY A 147 -21.81 14.27 -0.77
CA GLY A 147 -20.89 15.32 -1.24
C GLY A 147 -19.37 15.04 -1.13
N GLU A 148 -18.94 13.93 -0.54
CA GLU A 148 -17.51 13.64 -0.38
C GLU A 148 -16.79 13.34 -1.70
N PRO A 149 -15.60 13.93 -1.95
CA PRO A 149 -14.82 13.66 -3.14
C PRO A 149 -14.29 12.22 -3.12
N PHE A 150 -14.63 11.47 -4.16
CA PHE A 150 -14.13 10.12 -4.38
C PHE A 150 -12.93 10.15 -5.33
N PHE A 151 -11.93 9.33 -5.04
CA PHE A 151 -10.75 9.18 -5.89
C PHE A 151 -10.67 7.76 -6.42
N ASP A 152 -10.03 7.61 -7.57
CA ASP A 152 -9.56 6.32 -8.05
C ASP A 152 -8.17 6.51 -8.68
N PHE A 153 -7.44 5.41 -8.85
CA PHE A 153 -6.21 5.45 -9.63
C PHE A 153 -6.54 5.65 -11.11
N HIS A 154 -5.61 6.26 -11.85
CA HIS A 154 -5.63 6.14 -13.30
C HIS A 154 -5.64 4.64 -13.71
N PRO A 155 -6.30 4.27 -14.83
CA PRO A 155 -6.46 2.86 -15.18
C PRO A 155 -5.11 2.14 -15.25
N GLY A 156 -5.03 0.93 -14.70
CA GLY A 156 -3.80 0.12 -14.68
C GLY A 156 -2.77 0.51 -13.61
N VAL A 157 -2.81 1.73 -13.05
CA VAL A 157 -1.88 2.16 -12.00
C VAL A 157 -2.09 1.37 -10.71
N ARG A 158 -3.35 1.15 -10.29
CA ARG A 158 -3.67 0.33 -9.11
C ARG A 158 -3.04 -1.06 -9.20
N ARG A 159 -3.25 -1.75 -10.33
CA ARG A 159 -2.70 -3.08 -10.58
C ARG A 159 -1.17 -3.07 -10.54
N ALA A 160 -0.55 -2.10 -11.22
CA ALA A 160 0.91 -1.97 -11.25
C ALA A 160 1.49 -1.68 -9.85
N LEU A 161 0.82 -0.89 -9.00
CA LEU A 161 1.23 -0.68 -7.61
C LEU A 161 1.09 -1.95 -6.77
N LEU A 162 0.04 -2.74 -6.98
CA LEU A 162 -0.15 -4.02 -6.31
C LEU A 162 0.85 -5.09 -6.80
N ASP A 163 1.39 -4.95 -8.01
CA ASP A 163 2.46 -5.78 -8.60
C ASP A 163 3.84 -5.48 -8.02
N LEU A 164 4.02 -4.34 -7.36
CA LEU A 164 5.29 -4.04 -6.72
C LEU A 164 5.46 -4.90 -5.46
N PRO A 165 6.70 -5.32 -5.14
CA PRO A 165 7.02 -5.94 -3.87
C PRO A 165 6.95 -4.87 -2.76
N THR A 166 5.74 -4.54 -2.32
CA THR A 166 5.53 -3.61 -1.21
C THR A 166 5.77 -4.32 0.12
N THR A 167 6.49 -3.66 1.02
CA THR A 167 6.88 -4.16 2.36
C THR A 167 5.70 -4.45 3.28
N VAL A 168 4.48 -4.05 2.90
CA VAL A 168 3.26 -4.29 3.67
C VAL A 168 2.32 -5.16 2.85
N ASP A 169 1.97 -6.30 3.44
CA ASP A 169 1.06 -7.28 2.87
C ASP A 169 -0.33 -6.63 2.64
N SER A 170 -0.72 -6.46 1.37
CA SER A 170 -2.01 -5.89 0.98
C SER A 170 -3.20 -6.63 1.63
N LEU A 171 -3.01 -7.89 2.05
CA LEU A 171 -4.01 -8.64 2.81
C LEU A 171 -4.17 -8.18 4.26
N VAL A 172 -3.07 -7.78 4.91
CA VAL A 172 -3.12 -7.23 6.27
C VAL A 172 -3.87 -5.90 6.24
N VAL A 173 -3.62 -5.07 5.22
CA VAL A 173 -4.34 -3.82 5.01
C VAL A 173 -5.82 -4.07 4.76
N LEU A 174 -6.15 -4.94 3.80
CA LEU A 174 -7.54 -5.24 3.47
C LEU A 174 -8.31 -5.81 4.67
N ARG A 175 -7.68 -6.70 5.46
CA ARG A 175 -8.27 -7.29 6.66
C ARG A 175 -8.53 -6.25 7.76
N GLN A 176 -7.56 -5.39 8.05
CA GLN A 176 -7.69 -4.40 9.13
C GLN A 176 -8.62 -3.25 8.75
N VAL A 177 -8.61 -2.83 7.49
CA VAL A 177 -9.49 -1.79 6.97
C VAL A 177 -10.93 -2.30 6.88
N SER A 178 -11.15 -3.53 6.42
CA SER A 178 -12.48 -4.18 6.44
C SER A 178 -13.08 -4.24 7.85
N ALA A 179 -12.28 -4.61 8.86
CA ALA A 179 -12.74 -4.67 10.25
C ALA A 179 -13.11 -3.29 10.83
N ARG A 180 -12.41 -2.22 10.45
CA ARG A 180 -12.66 -0.85 10.95
C ARG A 180 -13.68 -0.06 10.15
N LEU A 181 -13.89 -0.38 8.87
CA LEU A 181 -14.95 0.24 8.08
C LEU A 181 -16.34 -0.17 8.59
N GLY A 182 -16.48 -1.41 9.06
CA GLY A 182 -17.74 -1.90 9.62
C GLY A 182 -18.24 -1.15 10.86
N THR A 183 -17.34 -0.57 11.66
CA THR A 183 -17.74 0.19 12.86
C THR A 183 -18.06 1.66 12.58
N ARG A 184 -17.50 2.25 11.52
CA ARG A 184 -17.63 3.68 11.21
C ARG A 184 -18.61 4.00 10.09
N PHE A 185 -18.79 3.09 9.12
CA PHE A 185 -19.65 3.30 7.94
C PHE A 185 -20.95 2.49 7.96
N GLY A 186 -21.32 1.90 9.11
CA GLY A 186 -22.63 1.27 9.33
C GLY A 186 -22.91 -0.04 8.57
N HIS A 187 -22.04 -0.42 7.62
CA HIS A 187 -22.14 -1.64 6.84
C HIS A 187 -20.84 -2.43 6.96
N ALA A 188 -20.86 -3.42 7.85
CA ALA A 188 -19.75 -4.33 8.07
C ALA A 188 -19.62 -5.26 6.86
N LEU A 189 -18.93 -4.80 5.83
CA LEU A 189 -18.48 -5.68 4.79
C LEU A 189 -17.20 -6.36 5.30
N ASP A 190 -17.40 -7.50 5.98
CA ASP A 190 -16.33 -8.35 6.48
C ASP A 190 -15.71 -9.15 5.32
N PHE A 191 -15.08 -8.46 4.38
CA PHE A 191 -14.33 -9.08 3.28
C PHE A 191 -13.17 -9.93 3.78
N ALA A 192 -12.68 -9.68 5.00
CA ALA A 192 -11.75 -10.59 5.67
C ALA A 192 -12.36 -11.98 5.91
N ALA A 193 -13.67 -12.09 6.11
CA ALA A 193 -14.33 -13.40 6.20
C ALA A 193 -14.25 -14.21 4.90
N LEU A 194 -14.17 -13.56 3.73
CA LEU A 194 -13.91 -14.23 2.45
C LEU A 194 -12.46 -14.73 2.34
N LEU A 195 -11.54 -14.17 3.13
CA LEU A 195 -10.13 -14.57 3.20
C LEU A 195 -9.88 -15.76 4.14
N GLU A 196 -10.65 -15.88 5.22
CA GLU A 196 -10.37 -16.84 6.31
C GLU A 196 -10.57 -18.30 5.90
N LEU A 197 -11.76 -18.70 5.39
CA LEU A 197 -12.02 -20.02 4.77
C LEU A 197 -13.31 -19.96 3.91
N PRO A 198 -13.25 -20.29 2.60
CA PRO A 198 -14.45 -20.53 1.79
C PRO A 198 -15.34 -21.61 2.44
N GLY A 199 -16.65 -21.40 2.50
CA GLY A 199 -17.61 -22.33 3.13
C GLY A 199 -17.88 -22.11 4.63
N SER A 200 -17.11 -21.24 5.29
CA SER A 200 -17.37 -20.90 6.70
C SER A 200 -18.71 -20.18 6.89
N ALA A 201 -19.35 -20.34 8.06
CA ALA A 201 -20.56 -19.59 8.39
C ALA A 201 -20.33 -18.07 8.34
N ARG A 202 -19.10 -17.64 8.66
CA ARG A 202 -18.67 -16.25 8.58
C ARG A 202 -18.59 -15.74 7.14
N ALA A 203 -18.03 -16.53 6.20
CA ALA A 203 -17.98 -16.18 4.79
C ALA A 203 -19.39 -16.08 4.17
N ARG A 204 -20.30 -17.01 4.52
CA ARG A 204 -21.71 -16.95 4.11
C ARG A 204 -22.42 -15.70 4.62
N GLN A 205 -22.21 -15.36 5.90
CA GLN A 205 -22.76 -14.14 6.47
C GLN A 205 -22.24 -12.90 5.75
N ALA A 206 -20.94 -12.85 5.43
CA ALA A 206 -20.36 -11.73 4.71
C ALA A 206 -20.95 -11.54 3.29
N VAL A 207 -21.21 -12.63 2.54
CA VAL A 207 -21.90 -12.54 1.24
C VAL A 207 -23.34 -12.04 1.41
N SER A 208 -24.04 -12.51 2.44
CA SER A 208 -25.40 -12.03 2.76
C SER A 208 -25.42 -10.54 3.06
N ASP A 209 -24.54 -10.08 3.95
CA ASP A 209 -24.45 -8.66 4.34
C ASP A 209 -24.07 -7.79 3.13
N LEU A 210 -23.17 -8.28 2.27
CA LEU A 210 -22.78 -7.61 1.03
C LEU A 210 -23.94 -7.50 0.04
N SER A 211 -24.78 -8.53 -0.09
CA SER A 211 -25.95 -8.50 -0.98
C SER A 211 -27.00 -7.46 -0.56
N VAL A 212 -27.13 -7.21 0.75
CA VAL A 212 -28.03 -6.17 1.29
C VAL A 212 -27.46 -4.77 1.06
N ALA A 213 -26.14 -4.63 1.23
CA ALA A 213 -25.45 -3.34 1.12
C ALA A 213 -25.09 -2.94 -0.32
N ILE A 214 -25.15 -3.85 -1.31
CA ILE A 214 -24.65 -3.59 -2.69
C ILE A 214 -25.34 -2.41 -3.41
N ASN A 215 -26.53 -2.02 -2.98
CA ASN A 215 -27.21 -0.87 -3.56
C ASN A 215 -26.43 0.43 -3.27
N ASP A 216 -25.66 0.48 -2.19
CA ASP A 216 -24.69 1.56 -1.93
C ASP A 216 -23.53 1.51 -2.93
N LEU A 217 -23.28 2.67 -3.56
CA LEU A 217 -22.24 2.83 -4.56
C LEU A 217 -20.85 2.55 -3.96
N ASN A 218 -20.61 2.94 -2.69
CA ASN A 218 -19.32 2.69 -2.05
C ASN A 218 -19.07 1.19 -1.85
N THR A 219 -20.12 0.45 -1.48
CA THR A 219 -20.09 -1.00 -1.34
C THR A 219 -19.72 -1.70 -2.66
N ARG A 220 -20.28 -1.28 -3.80
CA ARG A 220 -19.92 -1.82 -5.12
C ARG A 220 -18.45 -1.58 -5.48
N HIS A 221 -17.96 -0.36 -5.27
CA HIS A 221 -16.56 -0.03 -5.56
C HIS A 221 -15.62 -0.80 -4.64
N PHE A 222 -15.95 -0.91 -3.35
CA PHE A 222 -15.18 -1.72 -2.42
C PHE A 222 -15.13 -3.18 -2.87
N ALA A 223 -16.26 -3.78 -3.23
CA ALA A 223 -16.33 -5.16 -3.70
C ALA A 223 -15.45 -5.40 -4.94
N GLY A 224 -15.43 -4.46 -5.89
CA GLY A 224 -14.55 -4.52 -7.05
C GLY A 224 -13.06 -4.52 -6.67
N ILE A 225 -12.64 -3.64 -5.75
CA ILE A 225 -11.25 -3.57 -5.28
C ILE A 225 -10.87 -4.84 -4.50
N ALA A 226 -11.77 -5.34 -3.65
CA ALA A 226 -11.56 -6.60 -2.95
C ALA A 226 -11.41 -7.78 -3.93
N ALA A 227 -12.18 -7.80 -5.02
CA ALA A 227 -12.03 -8.80 -6.08
C ALA A 227 -10.67 -8.71 -6.76
N GLU A 228 -10.18 -7.51 -7.07
CA GLU A 228 -8.83 -7.32 -7.65
C GLU A 228 -7.74 -7.85 -6.72
N VAL A 229 -7.82 -7.56 -5.42
CA VAL A 229 -6.86 -8.05 -4.43
C VAL A 229 -6.93 -9.58 -4.31
N LEU A 230 -8.14 -10.15 -4.22
CA LEU A 230 -8.34 -11.60 -4.12
C LEU A 230 -7.86 -12.34 -5.38
N ALA A 231 -8.04 -11.77 -6.57
CA ALA A 231 -7.59 -12.37 -7.82
C ALA A 231 -6.07 -12.56 -7.83
N ARG A 232 -5.31 -11.64 -7.21
CA ARG A 232 -3.84 -11.72 -7.10
C ARG A 232 -3.36 -12.84 -6.20
N LEU A 233 -4.14 -13.22 -5.20
CA LEU A 233 -3.81 -14.35 -4.33
C LEU A 233 -3.89 -15.69 -5.07
N GLY A 234 -4.59 -15.73 -6.20
CA GLY A 234 -4.72 -16.91 -7.04
C GLY A 234 -5.28 -18.11 -6.27
N GLY A 235 -5.09 -19.30 -6.84
CA GLY A 235 -5.49 -20.57 -6.22
C GLY A 235 -6.96 -20.59 -5.79
N ARG A 236 -7.19 -20.81 -4.50
CA ARG A 236 -8.54 -20.92 -3.90
C ARG A 236 -9.37 -19.63 -3.97
N TYR A 237 -8.76 -18.48 -4.20
CA TYR A 237 -9.43 -17.19 -4.24
C TYR A 237 -9.83 -16.75 -5.65
N ALA A 238 -9.26 -17.36 -6.69
CA ALA A 238 -9.51 -16.96 -8.08
C ALA A 238 -10.99 -17.02 -8.47
N ARG A 239 -11.70 -18.08 -8.02
CA ARG A 239 -13.14 -18.22 -8.27
C ARG A 239 -13.95 -17.17 -7.52
N ILE A 240 -13.69 -16.99 -6.22
CA ILE A 240 -14.40 -16.00 -5.39
C ILE A 240 -14.16 -14.59 -5.92
N ALA A 241 -12.93 -14.28 -6.35
CA ALA A 241 -12.58 -13.00 -6.95
C ALA A 241 -13.36 -12.75 -8.25
N ALA A 242 -13.43 -13.74 -9.15
CA ALA A 242 -14.18 -13.61 -10.40
C ALA A 242 -15.67 -13.37 -10.15
N GLU A 243 -16.28 -14.15 -9.26
CA GLU A 243 -17.70 -14.01 -8.92
C GLU A 243 -17.99 -12.71 -8.16
N LEU A 244 -17.06 -12.26 -7.31
CA LEU A 244 -17.18 -11.00 -6.59
C LEU A 244 -17.09 -9.79 -7.55
N ALA A 245 -16.23 -9.84 -8.56
CA ALA A 245 -16.15 -8.80 -9.59
C ALA A 245 -17.45 -8.72 -10.40
N VAL A 246 -18.03 -9.86 -10.77
CA VAL A 246 -19.33 -9.92 -11.45
C VAL A 246 -20.43 -9.36 -10.55
N ALA A 247 -20.49 -9.80 -9.28
CA ALA A 247 -21.48 -9.32 -8.32
C ALA A 247 -21.37 -7.82 -8.05
N ALA A 248 -20.16 -7.27 -7.98
CA ALA A 248 -19.92 -5.84 -7.81
C ALA A 248 -20.46 -5.00 -8.99
N SER A 249 -20.41 -5.54 -10.21
CA SER A 249 -20.87 -4.84 -11.42
C SER A 249 -22.36 -5.00 -11.69
N THR A 250 -22.93 -6.18 -11.40
CA THR A 250 -24.31 -6.55 -11.75
C THR A 250 -25.29 -6.45 -10.59
N GLY A 251 -24.79 -6.48 -9.36
CA GLY A 251 -25.62 -6.64 -8.15
C GLY A 251 -26.13 -8.06 -7.92
N ASP A 252 -25.75 -9.04 -8.74
CA ASP A 252 -26.17 -10.44 -8.59
C ASP A 252 -25.16 -11.25 -7.77
N PHE A 253 -25.61 -11.80 -6.64
CA PHE A 253 -24.80 -12.55 -5.69
C PHE A 253 -25.01 -14.06 -5.76
N ALA A 254 -25.88 -14.57 -6.64
CA ALA A 254 -26.22 -15.99 -6.68
C ALA A 254 -24.98 -16.87 -6.97
N ALA A 255 -24.18 -16.46 -7.95
CA ALA A 255 -22.96 -17.17 -8.33
C ALA A 255 -21.85 -17.04 -7.26
N LEU A 256 -21.75 -15.88 -6.60
CA LEU A 256 -20.82 -15.69 -5.48
C LEU A 256 -21.20 -16.55 -4.27
N SER A 257 -22.49 -16.61 -3.91
CA SER A 257 -22.97 -17.48 -2.83
C SER A 257 -22.65 -18.94 -3.14
N ALA A 258 -22.95 -19.39 -4.37
CA ALA A 258 -22.64 -20.76 -4.80
C ALA A 258 -21.13 -21.05 -4.77
N ALA A 259 -20.28 -20.08 -5.13
CA ALA A 259 -18.82 -20.22 -5.07
C ALA A 259 -18.27 -20.24 -3.65
N VAL A 260 -18.90 -19.54 -2.70
CA VAL A 260 -18.56 -19.59 -1.27
C VAL A 260 -19.08 -20.87 -0.62
N ASP A 261 -20.24 -21.38 -1.06
CA ASP A 261 -20.85 -22.61 -0.53
C ASP A 261 -20.19 -23.90 -1.05
N SER A 262 -19.57 -23.85 -2.22
CA SER A 262 -18.82 -24.99 -2.73
C SER A 262 -17.44 -25.05 -2.06
N GLU A 263 -17.23 -26.08 -1.21
CA GLU A 263 -15.88 -26.47 -0.83
C GLU A 263 -15.02 -26.63 -2.10
N PRO A 264 -13.69 -26.36 -2.04
CA PRO A 264 -12.79 -26.79 -3.09
C PRO A 264 -12.77 -28.33 -3.11
N SER A 265 -13.75 -28.92 -3.77
CA SER A 265 -13.82 -30.35 -4.01
C SER A 265 -12.64 -30.74 -4.87
N SER A 266 -11.73 -31.50 -4.26
CA SER A 266 -10.60 -32.15 -4.88
C SER A 266 -11.02 -33.30 -5.83
N ARG A 267 -11.97 -33.05 -6.74
CA ARG A 267 -12.37 -34.03 -7.76
C ARG A 267 -12.75 -33.37 -9.07
N ALA A 268 -11.74 -33.20 -9.91
CA ALA A 268 -11.82 -33.51 -11.33
C ALA A 268 -10.46 -34.07 -11.76
N SER A 269 -10.22 -35.34 -11.43
CA SER A 269 -9.26 -36.16 -12.19
C SER A 269 -9.97 -36.57 -13.47
N GLY A 270 -9.48 -36.08 -14.61
CA GLY A 270 -9.98 -36.47 -15.93
C GLY A 270 -9.61 -35.40 -16.95
N ASP A 271 -8.45 -35.59 -17.57
CA ASP A 271 -8.02 -34.96 -18.83
C ASP A 271 -7.71 -33.46 -18.81
N THR A 272 -6.55 -33.10 -18.24
CA THR A 272 -5.60 -32.22 -18.92
C THR A 272 -4.19 -32.62 -18.50
N GLN A 273 -3.38 -33.05 -19.47
CA GLN A 273 -1.97 -33.36 -19.28
C GLN A 273 -1.20 -32.13 -18.80
N ALA A 274 -0.41 -32.35 -17.74
CA ALA A 274 0.89 -31.74 -17.43
C ALA A 274 1.14 -30.33 -17.95
N LEU A 275 1.01 -29.33 -17.07
CA LEU A 275 1.91 -28.19 -16.83
C LEU A 275 1.50 -27.59 -15.46
N ASP A 276 2.46 -27.46 -14.54
CA ASP A 276 2.43 -26.62 -13.32
C ASP A 276 1.52 -26.98 -12.13
N ALA A 277 1.77 -28.12 -11.47
CA ALA A 277 1.30 -28.33 -10.09
C ALA A 277 2.33 -27.78 -9.08
N GLU A 278 1.99 -26.74 -8.31
CA GLU A 278 2.85 -26.27 -7.23
C GLU A 278 3.16 -27.40 -6.24
N PRO A 279 4.42 -27.57 -5.80
CA PRO A 279 4.77 -28.66 -4.91
C PRO A 279 3.97 -28.61 -3.60
N ARG A 280 3.68 -29.76 -3.00
CA ARG A 280 2.96 -29.80 -1.71
C ARG A 280 3.88 -29.78 -0.49
N GLY A 281 5.18 -29.60 -0.70
CA GLY A 281 6.20 -29.63 0.34
C GLY A 281 7.54 -29.03 -0.12
N PRO A 282 8.52 -28.92 0.79
CA PRO A 282 9.83 -28.36 0.49
C PRO A 282 10.47 -29.07 -0.70
N THR A 283 10.69 -28.36 -1.80
CA THR A 283 11.18 -28.94 -3.06
C THR A 283 12.47 -28.26 -3.48
N PRO A 284 13.61 -28.97 -3.52
CA PRO A 284 14.88 -28.37 -3.93
C PRO A 284 14.90 -28.14 -5.44
N PHE A 285 15.45 -27.00 -5.86
CA PHE A 285 15.71 -26.66 -7.27
C PHE A 285 16.98 -25.82 -7.41
N ARG A 286 17.47 -25.68 -8.64
CA ARG A 286 18.61 -24.83 -8.99
C ARG A 286 18.31 -24.12 -10.31
N ASP A 287 18.37 -22.81 -10.28
CA ASP A 287 18.34 -22.01 -11.50
C ASP A 287 19.67 -22.07 -12.24
N ARG A 288 19.70 -21.57 -13.48
CA ARG A 288 20.91 -21.44 -14.30
C ARG A 288 21.26 -19.97 -14.42
N PHE A 289 22.53 -19.64 -14.25
CA PHE A 289 23.04 -18.31 -14.55
C PHE A 289 23.18 -18.13 -16.08
N ALA A 290 23.44 -16.90 -16.53
CA ALA A 290 23.56 -16.57 -17.95
C ALA A 290 24.70 -17.32 -18.66
N ASP A 291 25.68 -17.83 -17.90
CA ASP A 291 26.80 -18.67 -18.36
C ASP A 291 26.51 -20.17 -18.25
N ASP A 292 25.26 -20.55 -18.01
CA ASP A 292 24.77 -21.93 -17.80
C ASP A 292 25.34 -22.65 -16.57
N SER A 293 26.12 -21.95 -15.74
CA SER A 293 26.55 -22.50 -14.45
C SER A 293 25.36 -22.61 -13.49
N PRO A 294 25.33 -23.64 -12.62
CA PRO A 294 24.23 -23.82 -11.69
C PRO A 294 24.23 -22.74 -10.60
N GLY A 295 23.05 -22.17 -10.37
CA GLY A 295 22.78 -21.30 -9.23
C GLY A 295 22.87 -22.02 -7.88
N PRO A 296 22.77 -21.24 -6.78
CA PRO A 296 22.69 -21.81 -5.45
C PRO A 296 21.49 -22.76 -5.33
N GLU A 297 21.59 -23.73 -4.43
CA GLU A 297 20.48 -24.62 -4.18
C GLU A 297 19.39 -23.90 -3.41
N MET A 298 18.23 -23.80 -4.04
CA MET A 298 17.05 -23.18 -3.47
C MET A 298 16.07 -24.25 -3.04
N VAL A 299 15.33 -24.00 -1.98
CA VAL A 299 14.21 -24.83 -1.54
C VAL A 299 12.95 -24.01 -1.73
N TRP A 300 12.08 -24.47 -2.63
CA TRP A 300 10.73 -23.96 -2.74
C TRP A 300 9.94 -24.41 -1.51
N LEU A 301 9.33 -23.47 -0.81
CA LEU A 301 8.49 -23.71 0.35
C LEU A 301 7.05 -23.34 0.02
N PRO A 302 6.09 -24.24 0.31
CA PRO A 302 4.68 -23.93 0.10
C PRO A 302 4.24 -22.80 1.04
N GLY A 303 3.35 -21.95 0.53
CA GLY A 303 2.66 -20.98 1.36
C GLY A 303 1.82 -21.67 2.43
N GLY A 304 1.68 -21.05 3.60
CA GLY A 304 1.03 -21.67 4.75
C GLY A 304 0.90 -20.75 5.95
N LEU A 305 0.04 -21.16 6.88
CA LEU A 305 -0.20 -20.47 8.14
C LEU A 305 0.65 -21.11 9.23
N PHE A 306 1.54 -20.35 9.86
CA PHE A 306 2.38 -20.82 10.95
C PHE A 306 2.35 -19.84 12.13
N THR A 307 2.94 -20.25 13.25
CA THR A 307 3.08 -19.41 14.44
C THR A 307 4.50 -18.83 14.44
N MET A 308 4.59 -17.50 14.39
CA MET A 308 5.86 -16.76 14.48
C MET A 308 5.99 -16.14 15.87
N GLY A 309 7.22 -16.09 16.38
CA GLY A 309 7.52 -15.63 17.73
C GLY A 309 7.39 -16.75 18.77
N SER A 310 7.84 -16.47 19.98
CA SER A 310 7.99 -17.47 21.04
C SER A 310 6.77 -17.47 22.00
N PRO A 311 6.35 -18.63 22.53
CA PRO A 311 5.29 -18.72 23.54
C PRO A 311 5.67 -17.99 24.82
N GLU A 312 4.69 -17.48 25.56
CA GLU A 312 4.91 -16.77 26.83
C GLU A 312 5.86 -17.55 27.78
N GLY A 313 6.92 -16.88 28.26
CA GLY A 313 7.93 -17.48 29.14
C GLY A 313 9.10 -18.18 28.44
N VAL A 314 9.21 -18.11 27.12
CA VAL A 314 10.30 -18.71 26.32
C VAL A 314 10.88 -17.66 25.36
N GLY A 315 12.20 -17.43 25.35
CA GLY A 315 12.85 -16.47 24.43
C GLY A 315 13.04 -15.08 25.04
N GLU A 316 13.64 -14.17 24.26
CA GLU A 316 13.81 -12.76 24.66
C GLU A 316 12.53 -11.95 24.45
N ASP A 317 12.37 -10.81 25.15
CA ASP A 317 11.19 -9.94 25.05
C ASP A 317 10.82 -9.55 23.61
N ARG A 318 11.82 -9.37 22.74
CA ARG A 318 11.66 -9.03 21.31
C ARG A 318 11.15 -10.18 20.43
N GLU A 319 11.14 -11.40 20.94
CA GLU A 319 10.62 -12.59 20.25
C GLU A 319 9.13 -12.81 20.50
N HIS A 320 8.53 -12.01 21.39
CA HIS A 320 7.12 -12.08 21.75
C HIS A 320 6.28 -11.00 21.04
N PRO A 321 4.96 -11.22 20.90
CA PRO A 321 4.22 -12.43 21.26
C PRO A 321 4.24 -13.48 20.14
N ALA A 322 4.00 -14.75 20.49
CA ALA A 322 3.63 -15.76 19.49
C ALA A 322 2.32 -15.36 18.80
N HIS A 323 2.32 -15.25 17.47
CA HIS A 323 1.16 -14.87 16.68
C HIS A 323 1.12 -15.61 15.34
N ARG A 324 -0.07 -15.67 14.72
CA ARG A 324 -0.28 -16.39 13.46
C ARG A 324 0.16 -15.53 12.28
N VAL A 325 1.04 -16.08 11.44
CA VAL A 325 1.55 -15.45 10.21
C VAL A 325 1.24 -16.35 9.02
N GLN A 326 0.66 -15.77 7.97
CA GLN A 326 0.40 -16.42 6.70
C GLN A 326 1.45 -15.95 5.70
N LEU A 327 2.15 -16.88 5.05
CA LEU A 327 3.06 -16.56 3.96
C LEU A 327 2.52 -17.17 2.64
N SER A 328 2.77 -16.48 1.53
CA SER A 328 2.70 -17.06 0.18
C SER A 328 3.87 -18.04 -0.02
N HIS A 329 3.86 -18.82 -1.10
CA HIS A 329 5.03 -19.64 -1.42
C HIS A 329 6.26 -18.76 -1.65
N TYR A 330 7.44 -19.29 -1.33
CA TYR A 330 8.70 -18.61 -1.58
C TYR A 330 9.83 -19.62 -1.72
N ALA A 331 10.94 -19.21 -2.32
CA ALA A 331 12.16 -19.99 -2.33
C ALA A 331 13.16 -19.40 -1.33
N VAL A 332 13.85 -20.26 -0.58
CA VAL A 332 14.94 -19.86 0.30
C VAL A 332 16.18 -20.69 -0.01
N GLY A 333 17.37 -20.09 0.09
CA GLY A 333 18.61 -20.84 -0.06
C GLY A 333 18.65 -22.00 0.93
N ARG A 334 18.93 -23.21 0.45
CA ARG A 334 19.09 -24.39 1.32
C ARG A 334 20.22 -24.19 2.32
N PHE A 335 21.24 -23.43 1.92
CA PHE A 335 22.41 -23.10 2.71
C PHE A 335 22.64 -21.57 2.66
N PRO A 336 23.28 -21.00 3.70
CA PRO A 336 23.80 -19.63 3.64
C PRO A 336 24.78 -19.46 2.47
N VAL A 337 24.85 -18.25 1.92
CA VAL A 337 25.82 -17.91 0.87
C VAL A 337 27.23 -18.12 1.40
N THR A 338 28.02 -18.92 0.68
CA THR A 338 29.41 -19.21 1.04
C THR A 338 30.35 -18.09 0.61
N VAL A 339 31.52 -17.99 1.27
CA VAL A 339 32.60 -17.08 0.86
C VAL A 339 33.02 -17.32 -0.61
N GLY A 340 32.97 -18.57 -1.07
CA GLY A 340 33.27 -18.93 -2.46
C GLY A 340 32.24 -18.40 -3.46
N GLU A 341 30.95 -18.46 -3.12
CA GLU A 341 29.87 -17.90 -3.94
C GLU A 341 29.92 -16.37 -3.95
N PHE A 342 30.13 -15.76 -2.79
CA PHE A 342 30.25 -14.31 -2.69
C PHE A 342 31.47 -13.78 -3.44
N ARG A 343 32.61 -14.49 -3.42
CA ARG A 343 33.78 -14.17 -4.25
C ARG A 343 33.44 -14.09 -5.73
N ARG A 344 32.69 -15.07 -6.26
CA ARG A 344 32.28 -15.05 -7.68
C ARG A 344 31.42 -13.83 -8.01
N PHE A 345 30.53 -13.43 -7.10
CA PHE A 345 29.74 -12.21 -7.24
C PHE A 345 30.63 -10.95 -7.29
N ILE A 346 31.61 -10.83 -6.39
CA ILE A 346 32.56 -9.71 -6.36
C ILE A 346 33.38 -9.67 -7.65
N GLU A 347 33.91 -10.81 -8.11
CA GLU A 347 34.72 -10.91 -9.34
C GLU A 347 33.91 -10.55 -10.60
N ALA A 348 32.62 -10.91 -10.63
CA ALA A 348 31.74 -10.64 -11.77
C ALA A 348 31.25 -9.19 -11.83
N THR A 349 31.07 -8.53 -10.67
CA THR A 349 30.42 -7.20 -10.58
C THR A 349 31.39 -6.06 -10.25
N GLY A 350 32.58 -6.38 -9.72
CA GLY A 350 33.48 -5.39 -9.14
C GLY A 350 32.94 -4.74 -7.86
N TYR A 351 31.93 -5.34 -7.22
CA TYR A 351 31.32 -4.80 -6.01
C TYR A 351 32.34 -4.69 -4.87
N VAL A 352 32.31 -3.57 -4.14
CA VAL A 352 33.10 -3.32 -2.94
C VAL A 352 32.14 -3.28 -1.77
N THR A 353 32.37 -4.08 -0.73
CA THR A 353 31.43 -4.16 0.41
C THR A 353 31.42 -2.87 1.22
N GLU A 354 30.32 -2.58 1.92
CA GLU A 354 30.23 -1.41 2.82
C GLU A 354 31.35 -1.42 3.88
N ALA A 355 31.69 -2.61 4.39
CA ALA A 355 32.82 -2.81 5.30
C ALA A 355 34.16 -2.38 4.69
N GLU A 356 34.35 -2.61 3.39
CA GLU A 356 35.56 -2.22 2.64
C GLU A 356 35.53 -0.75 2.16
N GLN A 357 34.38 -0.07 2.20
CA GLN A 357 34.22 1.33 1.75
C GLN A 357 34.38 2.37 2.86
N GLY A 358 34.22 1.98 4.13
CA GLY A 358 34.14 2.91 5.27
C GLY A 358 34.82 2.39 6.54
N ASP A 359 34.17 2.59 7.69
CA ASP A 359 34.71 2.36 9.04
C ASP A 359 34.84 0.87 9.44
N GLY A 360 34.87 -0.07 8.48
CA GLY A 360 34.94 -1.51 8.75
C GLY A 360 33.60 -2.16 9.10
N ALA A 361 33.65 -3.28 9.83
CA ALA A 361 32.46 -4.00 10.27
C ALA A 361 32.56 -4.49 11.72
N TRP A 362 31.40 -4.65 12.36
CA TRP A 362 31.30 -5.22 13.70
C TRP A 362 31.54 -6.72 13.66
N VAL A 363 32.63 -7.18 14.28
CA VAL A 363 32.99 -8.59 14.34
C VAL A 363 32.60 -9.16 15.70
N TRP A 364 31.86 -10.26 15.69
CA TRP A 364 31.51 -11.04 16.88
C TRP A 364 32.41 -12.26 16.97
N ASN A 365 33.51 -12.13 17.70
CA ASN A 365 34.49 -13.17 17.98
C ASN A 365 34.71 -13.30 19.49
N ARG A 366 34.97 -14.53 19.96
CA ARG A 366 35.01 -14.87 21.41
C ARG A 366 36.07 -14.11 22.23
N GLY A 367 37.01 -13.42 21.59
CA GLY A 367 38.13 -12.75 22.25
C GLY A 367 38.00 -11.24 22.35
N ASP A 368 37.50 -10.56 21.31
CA ASP A 368 37.49 -9.10 21.22
C ASP A 368 36.41 -8.58 20.24
N PRO A 369 35.13 -8.63 20.65
CA PRO A 369 34.05 -8.14 19.81
C PRO A 369 34.10 -6.61 19.70
N GLY A 370 33.95 -6.09 18.49
CA GLY A 370 34.00 -4.65 18.24
C GLY A 370 34.03 -4.31 16.76
N ASN A 371 34.01 -3.02 16.46
CA ASN A 371 34.20 -2.57 15.09
C ASN A 371 35.67 -2.80 14.66
N LYS A 372 35.86 -3.43 13.51
CA LYS A 372 37.17 -3.74 12.93
C LYS A 372 37.26 -3.09 11.56
N GLU A 373 38.13 -2.09 11.44
CA GLU A 373 38.37 -1.33 10.20
C GLU A 373 38.88 -2.22 9.05
N ASP A 374 39.55 -3.32 9.38
CA ASP A 374 40.09 -4.28 8.41
C ASP A 374 39.13 -5.44 8.10
N ALA A 375 37.90 -5.43 8.64
CA ALA A 375 36.91 -6.46 8.37
C ALA A 375 36.45 -6.40 6.91
N SER A 376 36.39 -7.58 6.29
CA SER A 376 35.93 -7.76 4.93
C SER A 376 35.23 -9.10 4.82
N TRP A 377 34.62 -9.37 3.66
CA TRP A 377 34.06 -10.69 3.38
C TRP A 377 35.10 -11.82 3.32
N ARG A 378 36.41 -11.49 3.34
CA ARG A 378 37.51 -12.45 3.26
C ARG A 378 38.02 -12.95 4.62
N ASN A 379 37.74 -12.25 5.73
CA ASN A 379 38.38 -12.46 7.03
C ASN A 379 37.41 -12.48 8.21
#